data_AF-X8JHT6-F1
#
_entry.id   AF-X8JHT6-F1
#
_cell.length_a   1.000
_cell.length_b   1.000
_cell.length_c   1.000
_cell.angle_alpha   90.00
_cell.angle_beta   90.00
_cell.angle_gamma   90.00
#
_symmetry.space_group_name_H-M   'P 1'
#
loop_
_entity.id
_entity.type
_entity.pdbx_description
1 polymer ?
#
loop_
_entity_poly.entity_id
_entity_poly.type
_entity_poly.pdbx_seq_one_letter_code
_entity_poly.pdbx_strand_id
1 'polypeptide(L)'
;MFMQRTQISGFELHIGRVLRSFQPGSSEPAVPALYYAMLLLGCHFISEPELKFWESMFFERTKLEIETNIARAHSNDTSKYNPLHHLQAMVMLGQWFYFKCRLLEGYVYMTRAMHHKLKPPRRGAGRWSPRDPVELGEAINLWWACLMRDFIGTVLNGLPPSISLEEIKTVWPVSLSDFEDWSGSELSNDNHSIASLFDPEHFHIVTDISKDTANSIAAKATILICCAGKLDTERISNSEVTDEWWARFEECDRTIQSFAKSTRKAKSNSVGELYFAGAVEHPGSKAQLLDSP
;
A
#
# COMPACT_ATOMS: atom_id res chain seq x y z
N MET A 1 2.91 -16.99 9.83
CA MET A 1 3.52 -17.10 8.49
C MET A 1 3.32 -15.83 7.67
N PHE A 2 2.13 -15.56 7.13
CA PHE A 2 1.83 -14.27 6.48
C PHE A 2 2.19 -13.06 7.38
N MET A 3 1.78 -13.13 8.66
CA MET A 3 2.03 -12.08 9.67
C MET A 3 3.50 -11.67 9.87
N GLN A 4 4.47 -12.55 9.61
CA GLN A 4 5.89 -12.23 9.82
C GLN A 4 6.51 -11.50 8.62
N ARG A 5 5.83 -11.49 7.47
CA ARG A 5 6.35 -10.93 6.21
C ARG A 5 5.37 -9.98 5.52
N THR A 6 4.33 -9.53 6.24
CA THR A 6 3.35 -8.55 5.75
C THR A 6 4.03 -7.26 5.26
N GLN A 7 5.07 -6.81 5.96
CA GLN A 7 5.83 -5.62 5.56
C GLN A 7 6.47 -5.76 4.16
N ILE A 8 6.92 -6.96 3.79
CA ILE A 8 7.51 -7.23 2.46
C ILE A 8 6.43 -7.22 1.38
N SER A 9 5.19 -7.56 1.74
CA SER A 9 4.07 -7.50 0.79
C SER A 9 3.63 -6.07 0.47
N GLY A 10 4.02 -5.06 1.27
CA GLY A 10 3.57 -3.68 1.10
C GLY A 10 2.04 -3.54 1.14
N PHE A 11 1.38 -4.47 1.84
CA PHE A 11 -0.08 -4.53 1.97
C PHE A 11 -0.41 -4.42 3.46
N GLU A 12 -1.21 -3.41 3.81
CA GLU A 12 -1.62 -3.15 5.18
C GLU A 12 -3.01 -3.73 5.42
N LEU A 13 -3.13 -4.57 6.44
CA LEU A 13 -4.35 -5.31 6.75
C LEU A 13 -4.51 -5.44 8.25
N HIS A 14 -5.70 -5.11 8.77
CA HIS A 14 -5.99 -5.32 10.17
C HIS A 14 -6.32 -6.80 10.43
N ILE A 15 -5.29 -7.60 10.71
CA ILE A 15 -5.41 -9.05 10.90
C ILE A 15 -6.47 -9.43 11.94
N GLY A 16 -6.59 -8.66 13.02
CA GLY A 16 -7.57 -8.92 14.08
C GLY A 16 -9.03 -8.87 13.63
N ARG A 17 -9.36 -8.11 12.56
CA ARG A 17 -10.71 -8.04 11.99
C ARG A 17 -10.99 -9.28 11.16
N VAL A 18 -10.03 -9.63 10.30
CA VAL A 18 -10.11 -10.86 9.51
C VAL A 18 -10.32 -12.07 10.41
N LEU A 19 -9.50 -12.24 11.46
CA LEU A 19 -9.64 -13.37 12.37
C LEU A 19 -10.95 -13.35 13.16
N ARG A 20 -11.40 -12.18 13.64
CA ARG A 20 -12.71 -12.06 14.32
C ARG A 20 -13.89 -12.42 13.42
N SER A 21 -13.80 -12.16 12.11
CA SER A 21 -14.86 -12.57 11.17
C SER A 21 -15.06 -14.09 11.09
N PHE A 22 -14.08 -14.89 11.51
CA PHE A 22 -14.19 -16.37 11.55
C PHE A 22 -14.56 -16.92 12.95
N GLN A 23 -14.67 -16.08 13.98
CA GLN A 23 -15.03 -16.53 15.31
C GLN A 23 -16.53 -16.90 15.39
N PRO A 24 -16.90 -17.96 16.13
CA PRO A 24 -18.31 -18.31 16.33
C PRO A 24 -19.10 -17.14 16.93
N GLY A 25 -20.24 -16.80 16.33
CA GLY A 25 -21.10 -15.70 16.80
C GLY A 25 -20.69 -14.31 16.36
N SER A 26 -19.70 -14.17 15.46
CA SER A 26 -19.34 -12.88 14.88
C SER A 26 -20.49 -12.28 14.08
N SER A 27 -20.73 -10.98 14.26
CA SER A 27 -21.68 -10.20 13.46
C SER A 27 -21.09 -9.78 12.11
N GLU A 28 -19.78 -9.92 11.92
CA GLU A 28 -19.11 -9.61 10.66
C GLU A 28 -19.17 -10.80 9.70
N PRO A 29 -19.48 -10.58 8.41
CA PRO A 29 -19.47 -11.66 7.44
C PRO A 29 -18.03 -12.17 7.23
N ALA A 30 -17.82 -13.47 7.49
CA ALA A 30 -16.59 -14.15 7.14
C ALA A 30 -16.30 -14.00 5.64
N VAL A 31 -15.06 -13.70 5.30
CA VAL A 31 -14.63 -13.61 3.89
C VAL A 31 -13.52 -14.62 3.63
N PRO A 32 -13.88 -15.89 3.31
CA PRO A 32 -12.91 -16.95 3.02
C PRO A 32 -11.91 -16.57 1.92
N ALA A 33 -12.35 -15.81 0.91
CA ALA A 33 -11.50 -15.32 -0.16
C ALA A 33 -10.25 -14.60 0.35
N LEU A 34 -10.41 -13.68 1.31
CA LEU A 34 -9.30 -12.91 1.87
C LEU A 34 -8.37 -13.81 2.66
N TYR A 35 -8.93 -14.70 3.48
CA TYR A 35 -8.14 -15.64 4.27
C TYR A 35 -7.28 -16.56 3.38
N TYR A 36 -7.87 -17.16 2.33
CA TYR A 36 -7.11 -17.99 1.39
C TYR A 36 -6.07 -17.17 0.61
N ALA A 37 -6.39 -15.92 0.24
CA ALA A 37 -5.42 -15.03 -0.41
C ALA A 37 -4.21 -14.71 0.49
N MET A 38 -4.43 -14.51 1.80
CA MET A 38 -3.35 -14.32 2.78
C MET A 38 -2.48 -15.58 2.89
N LEU A 39 -3.09 -16.77 2.94
CA LEU A 39 -2.36 -18.04 2.98
C LEU A 39 -1.56 -18.28 1.70
N LEU A 40 -2.16 -17.98 0.54
CA LEU A 40 -1.52 -18.05 -0.77
C LEU A 40 -0.28 -17.15 -0.84
N LEU A 41 -0.40 -15.89 -0.41
CA LEU A 41 0.74 -14.97 -0.37
C LEU A 41 1.79 -15.43 0.65
N GLY A 42 1.35 -16.01 1.78
CA GLY A 42 2.25 -16.66 2.73
C GLY A 42 3.09 -17.77 2.10
N CYS A 43 2.48 -18.62 1.27
CA CYS A 43 3.17 -19.72 0.56
C CYS A 43 4.30 -19.23 -0.35
N HIS A 44 4.16 -18.03 -0.94
CA HIS A 44 5.20 -17.44 -1.78
C HIS A 44 6.50 -17.20 -1.00
N PHE A 45 6.42 -16.75 0.25
CA PHE A 45 7.59 -16.36 1.05
C PHE A 45 8.18 -17.48 1.91
N ILE A 46 7.46 -18.60 2.03
CA ILE A 46 7.87 -19.78 2.79
C ILE A 46 9.03 -20.48 2.06
N SER A 47 9.97 -21.07 2.81
CA SER A 47 11.07 -21.85 2.23
C SER A 47 10.82 -23.36 2.31
N GLU A 48 9.97 -23.77 3.26
CA GLU A 48 9.61 -25.14 3.59
C GLU A 48 8.76 -25.78 2.47
N PRO A 49 9.25 -26.85 1.81
CA PRO A 49 8.54 -27.48 0.69
C PRO A 49 7.17 -28.06 1.07
N GLU A 50 7.03 -28.58 2.29
CA GLU A 50 5.78 -29.17 2.81
C GLU A 50 4.64 -28.16 2.85
N LEU A 51 4.96 -26.91 3.13
CA LEU A 51 3.99 -25.82 3.19
C LEU A 51 3.71 -25.23 1.79
N LYS A 52 4.71 -25.23 0.90
CA LYS A 52 4.52 -24.84 -0.51
C LYS A 52 3.58 -25.77 -1.27
N PHE A 53 3.47 -27.04 -0.87
CA PHE A 53 2.54 -27.99 -1.48
C PHE A 53 1.09 -27.47 -1.51
N TRP A 54 0.69 -26.68 -0.51
CA TRP A 54 -0.66 -26.12 -0.41
C TRP A 54 -0.93 -24.93 -1.33
N GLU A 55 0.09 -24.39 -2.00
CA GLU A 55 -0.02 -23.19 -2.84
C GLU A 55 -1.11 -23.36 -3.93
N SER A 56 -1.10 -24.48 -4.64
CA SER A 56 -2.10 -24.74 -5.69
C SER A 56 -3.52 -24.85 -5.13
N MET A 57 -3.68 -25.42 -3.94
CA MET A 57 -4.98 -25.53 -3.30
C MET A 57 -5.50 -24.15 -2.88
N PHE A 58 -4.66 -23.34 -2.23
CA PHE A 58 -5.05 -22.00 -1.83
C PHE A 58 -5.35 -21.11 -3.03
N PHE A 59 -4.60 -21.23 -4.12
CA PHE A 59 -4.87 -20.53 -5.37
C PHE A 59 -6.27 -20.82 -5.91
N GLU A 60 -6.64 -22.09 -6.08
CA GLU A 60 -7.95 -22.45 -6.60
C GLU A 60 -9.08 -22.05 -5.63
N ARG A 61 -8.86 -22.18 -4.31
CA ARG A 61 -9.83 -21.73 -3.29
C ARG A 61 -10.02 -20.22 -3.32
N THR A 62 -8.95 -19.43 -3.40
CA THR A 62 -9.04 -17.97 -3.49
C THR A 62 -9.86 -17.55 -4.70
N LYS A 63 -9.59 -18.12 -5.88
CA LYS A 63 -10.35 -17.82 -7.10
C LYS A 63 -11.83 -18.16 -6.96
N LEU A 64 -12.14 -19.37 -6.50
CA LEU A 64 -13.52 -19.81 -6.31
C LEU A 64 -14.31 -18.89 -5.35
N GLU A 65 -13.68 -18.49 -4.25
CA GLU A 65 -14.31 -17.63 -3.24
C GLU A 65 -14.46 -16.18 -3.72
N ILE A 66 -13.55 -15.68 -4.55
CA ILE A 66 -13.71 -14.38 -5.22
C ILE A 66 -14.94 -14.39 -6.12
N GLU A 67 -15.09 -15.40 -6.98
CA GLU A 67 -16.27 -15.54 -7.86
C GLU A 67 -17.58 -15.69 -7.06
N THR A 68 -17.54 -16.47 -5.98
CA THR A 68 -18.68 -16.64 -5.07
C THR A 68 -19.07 -15.30 -4.43
N ASN A 69 -18.09 -14.48 -4.06
CA ASN A 69 -18.34 -13.15 -3.50
C ASN A 69 -18.94 -12.17 -4.51
N ILE A 70 -18.56 -12.26 -5.79
CA ILE A 70 -19.20 -11.49 -6.87
C ILE A 70 -20.68 -11.87 -6.96
N ALA A 71 -21.00 -13.17 -6.97
CA ALA A 71 -22.40 -13.63 -6.97
C ALA A 71 -23.19 -13.10 -5.75
N ARG A 72 -22.57 -13.10 -4.55
CA ARG A 72 -23.17 -12.52 -3.33
C ARG A 72 -23.41 -11.01 -3.46
N ALA A 73 -22.49 -10.27 -4.08
CA ALA A 73 -22.62 -8.82 -4.29
C ALA A 73 -23.80 -8.43 -5.20
N HIS A 74 -24.28 -9.38 -6.02
CA HIS A 74 -25.46 -9.24 -6.87
C HIS A 74 -26.74 -9.84 -6.25
N SER A 75 -26.65 -10.45 -5.07
CA SER A 75 -27.82 -10.97 -4.37
C SER A 75 -28.60 -9.87 -3.64
N ASN A 76 -29.88 -10.13 -3.33
CA ASN A 76 -30.71 -9.21 -2.55
C ASN A 76 -30.24 -9.06 -1.09
N ASP A 77 -29.46 -10.02 -0.58
CA ASP A 77 -28.94 -10.02 0.79
C ASP A 77 -27.47 -9.56 0.81
N THR A 78 -27.29 -8.24 0.71
CA THR A 78 -25.95 -7.61 0.74
C THR A 78 -25.33 -7.60 2.14
N SER A 79 -26.07 -7.96 3.20
CA SER A 79 -25.55 -7.99 4.58
C SER A 79 -24.41 -9.00 4.77
N LYS A 80 -24.37 -10.03 3.91
CA LYS A 80 -23.34 -11.08 3.92
C LYS A 80 -22.12 -10.75 3.08
N TYR A 81 -22.09 -9.59 2.42
CA TYR A 81 -21.03 -9.21 1.51
C TYR A 81 -20.21 -8.05 2.09
N ASN A 82 -18.94 -8.31 2.39
CA ASN A 82 -17.99 -7.27 2.76
C ASN A 82 -17.17 -6.86 1.51
N PRO A 83 -17.47 -5.70 0.90
CA PRO A 83 -16.77 -5.24 -0.30
C PRO A 83 -15.29 -4.96 -0.06
N LEU A 84 -14.92 -4.46 1.11
CA LEU A 84 -13.54 -4.13 1.41
C LEU A 84 -12.68 -5.40 1.43
N HIS A 85 -13.08 -6.40 2.20
CA HIS A 85 -12.38 -7.69 2.26
C HIS A 85 -12.36 -8.41 0.92
N HIS A 86 -13.42 -8.29 0.11
CA HIS A 86 -13.43 -8.83 -1.25
C HIS A 86 -12.37 -8.16 -2.14
N LEU A 87 -12.28 -6.82 -2.11
CA LEU A 87 -11.26 -6.08 -2.85
C LEU A 87 -9.85 -6.39 -2.34
N GLN A 88 -9.65 -6.48 -1.02
CA GLN A 88 -8.37 -6.91 -0.43
C GLN A 88 -7.96 -8.29 -0.95
N ALA A 89 -8.89 -9.24 -1.04
CA ALA A 89 -8.63 -10.58 -1.59
C ALA A 89 -8.21 -10.53 -3.07
N MET A 90 -8.91 -9.74 -3.90
CA MET A 90 -8.56 -9.55 -5.31
C MET A 90 -7.16 -8.97 -5.48
N VAL A 91 -6.80 -7.98 -4.67
CA VAL A 91 -5.50 -7.31 -4.73
C VAL A 91 -4.39 -8.23 -4.28
N MET A 92 -4.60 -8.99 -3.21
CA MET A 92 -3.64 -10.02 -2.78
C MET A 92 -3.44 -11.11 -3.84
N LEU A 93 -4.50 -11.54 -4.51
CA LEU A 93 -4.40 -12.49 -5.62
C LEU A 93 -3.64 -11.89 -6.82
N GLY A 94 -3.95 -10.64 -7.19
CA GLY A 94 -3.21 -9.89 -8.22
C GLY A 94 -1.72 -9.76 -7.89
N GLN A 95 -1.40 -9.52 -6.62
CA GLN A 95 -0.03 -9.44 -6.15
C GLN A 95 0.70 -10.79 -6.24
N TRP A 96 0.03 -11.88 -5.90
CA TRP A 96 0.58 -13.21 -6.11
C TRP A 96 0.90 -13.47 -7.59
N PHE A 97 0.05 -13.05 -8.52
CA PHE A 97 0.36 -13.14 -9.96
C PHE A 97 1.63 -12.35 -10.34
N TYR A 98 1.79 -11.13 -9.84
CA TYR A 98 3.04 -10.37 -10.06
C TYR A 98 4.27 -11.10 -9.53
N PHE A 99 4.19 -11.69 -8.33
CA PHE A 99 5.27 -12.49 -7.78
C PHE A 99 5.59 -13.75 -8.59
N LYS A 100 4.62 -14.28 -9.34
CA LYS A 100 4.80 -15.39 -10.29
C LYS A 100 5.20 -14.90 -11.69
N CYS A 101 5.53 -13.63 -11.87
CA CYS A 101 5.82 -13.00 -13.17
C CYS A 101 4.66 -13.11 -14.19
N ARG A 102 3.43 -13.29 -13.70
CA ARG A 102 2.19 -13.34 -14.49
C ARG A 102 1.60 -11.93 -14.56
N LEU A 103 2.34 -11.05 -15.24
CA LEU A 103 2.14 -9.60 -15.16
C LEU A 103 0.77 -9.15 -15.66
N LEU A 104 0.27 -9.76 -16.75
CA LEU A 104 -1.02 -9.40 -17.33
C LEU A 104 -2.18 -9.82 -16.42
N GLU A 105 -2.14 -11.03 -15.85
CA GLU A 105 -3.16 -11.46 -14.89
C GLU A 105 -3.14 -10.59 -13.64
N GLY A 106 -1.95 -10.27 -13.12
CA GLY A 106 -1.78 -9.35 -11.99
C GLY A 106 -2.43 -8.00 -12.27
N TYR A 107 -2.13 -7.41 -13.43
CA TYR A 107 -2.71 -6.14 -13.88
C TYR A 107 -4.24 -6.19 -13.96
N VAL A 108 -4.82 -7.22 -14.58
CA VAL A 108 -6.28 -7.36 -14.70
C VAL A 108 -6.97 -7.34 -13.33
N TYR A 109 -6.42 -8.01 -12.32
CA TYR A 109 -6.99 -7.99 -10.97
C TYR A 109 -6.88 -6.61 -10.31
N MET A 110 -5.75 -5.91 -10.47
CA MET A 110 -5.55 -4.55 -9.92
C MET A 110 -6.51 -3.53 -10.55
N THR A 111 -6.58 -3.49 -11.88
CA THR A 111 -7.49 -2.59 -12.61
C THR A 111 -8.95 -2.85 -12.26
N ARG A 112 -9.35 -4.13 -12.17
CA ARG A 112 -10.70 -4.49 -11.73
C ARG A 112 -10.98 -4.00 -10.32
N ALA A 113 -10.05 -4.17 -9.38
CA ALA A 113 -10.21 -3.69 -8.00
C ALA A 113 -10.33 -2.15 -7.94
N MET A 114 -9.52 -1.43 -8.73
CA MET A 114 -9.59 0.04 -8.85
C MET A 114 -10.96 0.51 -9.34
N HIS A 115 -11.51 -0.13 -10.37
CA HIS A 115 -12.81 0.24 -10.94
C HIS A 115 -13.98 -0.13 -10.02
N HIS A 116 -13.87 -1.23 -9.26
CA HIS A 116 -14.95 -1.78 -8.44
C HIS A 116 -15.01 -1.22 -7.00
N LYS A 117 -15.04 0.12 -6.81
CA LYS A 117 -15.41 0.84 -5.56
C LYS A 117 -14.28 1.52 -4.78
N LEU A 118 -13.10 1.69 -5.35
CA LEU A 118 -12.04 2.49 -4.74
C LEU A 118 -12.15 3.98 -5.09
N LYS A 119 -13.35 4.54 -5.33
CA LYS A 119 -13.50 6.00 -5.30
C LYS A 119 -13.65 6.41 -3.82
N PRO A 120 -12.72 7.19 -3.24
CA PRO A 120 -12.85 7.62 -1.85
C PRO A 120 -14.23 8.28 -1.65
N PRO A 121 -14.92 8.00 -0.54
CA PRO A 121 -16.26 8.51 -0.33
C PRO A 121 -16.23 10.04 -0.33
N ARG A 122 -16.73 10.65 -1.41
CA ARG A 122 -17.22 12.03 -1.33
C ARG A 122 -18.37 11.99 -0.33
N ARG A 123 -18.26 12.76 0.76
CA ARG A 123 -19.34 12.91 1.76
C ARG A 123 -20.66 13.09 1.01
N GLY A 124 -21.56 12.11 1.08
CA GLY A 124 -22.95 12.24 0.64
C GLY A 124 -23.41 11.43 -0.58
N ALA A 125 -22.56 10.71 -1.32
CA ALA A 125 -23.04 9.92 -2.46
C ALA A 125 -22.17 8.68 -2.75
N GLY A 126 -22.37 7.58 -2.01
CA GLY A 126 -21.64 6.33 -2.24
C GLY A 126 -22.28 5.11 -1.59
N ARG A 127 -22.29 4.00 -2.35
CA ARG A 127 -22.82 2.66 -1.99
C ARG A 127 -22.02 1.95 -0.87
N TRP A 128 -20.94 2.56 -0.37
CA TRP A 128 -20.09 2.05 0.71
C TRP A 128 -19.59 3.21 1.58
N SER A 129 -19.65 3.03 2.90
CA SER A 129 -19.09 3.92 3.91
C SER A 129 -18.33 3.08 4.93
N PRO A 130 -17.17 3.55 5.42
CA PRO A 130 -16.46 2.86 6.49
C PRO A 130 -17.32 2.81 7.75
N ARG A 131 -17.36 1.66 8.42
CA ARG A 131 -18.11 1.45 9.68
C ARG A 131 -17.44 2.15 10.85
N ASP A 132 -16.13 2.28 10.76
CA ASP A 132 -15.29 2.86 11.81
C ASP A 132 -13.99 3.39 11.18
N PRO A 133 -13.16 4.08 11.98
CA PRO A 133 -11.94 4.69 11.48
C PRO A 133 -10.91 3.73 10.92
N VAL A 134 -10.78 2.56 11.54
CA VAL A 134 -9.81 1.56 11.14
C VAL A 134 -10.17 1.03 9.76
N GLU A 135 -11.46 0.82 9.48
CA GLU A 135 -11.94 0.43 8.16
C GLU A 135 -11.69 1.51 7.10
N LEU A 136 -11.75 2.80 7.47
CA LEU A 136 -11.34 3.89 6.59
C LEU A 136 -9.84 3.82 6.27
N GLY A 137 -9.01 3.57 7.29
CA GLY A 137 -7.57 3.37 7.12
C GLY A 137 -7.23 2.18 6.23
N GLU A 138 -7.93 1.06 6.40
CA GLU A 138 -7.78 -0.12 5.53
C GLU A 138 -8.16 0.21 4.08
N ALA A 139 -9.21 0.98 3.86
CA ALA A 139 -9.62 1.38 2.51
C ALA A 139 -8.63 2.35 1.85
N ILE A 140 -8.09 3.32 2.58
CA ILE A 140 -7.05 4.24 2.07
C ILE A 140 -5.79 3.44 1.71
N ASN A 141 -5.32 2.58 2.60
CA ASN A 141 -4.13 1.76 2.34
C ASN A 141 -4.35 0.78 1.18
N LEU A 142 -5.52 0.15 1.09
CA LEU A 142 -5.90 -0.70 -0.04
C LEU A 142 -5.91 0.08 -1.35
N TRP A 143 -6.45 1.30 -1.33
CA TRP A 143 -6.50 2.18 -2.50
C TRP A 143 -5.10 2.45 -3.05
N TRP A 144 -4.18 2.88 -2.19
CA TRP A 144 -2.80 3.14 -2.57
C TRP A 144 -2.07 1.87 -2.99
N ALA A 145 -2.35 0.76 -2.31
CA ALA A 145 -1.79 -0.53 -2.70
C ALA A 145 -2.19 -0.86 -4.14
N CYS A 146 -3.48 -0.81 -4.48
CA CYS A 146 -3.97 -1.02 -5.85
C CYS A 146 -3.32 -0.07 -6.85
N LEU A 147 -3.35 1.24 -6.59
CA LEU A 147 -2.85 2.25 -7.51
C LEU A 147 -1.38 2.01 -7.86
N MET A 148 -0.53 1.80 -6.85
CA MET A 148 0.90 1.58 -7.09
C MET A 148 1.13 0.36 -7.99
N ARG A 149 0.41 -0.75 -7.77
CA ARG A 149 0.55 -1.95 -8.61
C ARG A 149 -0.10 -1.79 -9.98
N ASP A 150 -1.14 -0.97 -10.12
CA ASP A 150 -1.74 -0.61 -11.41
C ASP A 150 -0.74 0.18 -12.26
N PHE A 151 -0.04 1.15 -11.66
CA PHE A 151 0.99 1.93 -12.34
C PHE A 151 2.22 1.10 -12.71
N ILE A 152 2.69 0.23 -11.81
CA ILE A 152 3.76 -0.72 -12.15
C ILE A 152 3.32 -1.64 -13.29
N GLY A 153 2.10 -2.18 -13.23
CA GLY A 153 1.55 -3.03 -14.28
C GLY A 153 1.42 -2.33 -15.63
N THR A 154 0.95 -1.08 -15.62
CA THR A 154 0.86 -0.17 -16.78
C THR A 154 2.22 -0.04 -17.45
N VAL A 155 3.25 0.32 -16.69
CA VAL A 155 4.62 0.50 -17.22
C VAL A 155 5.18 -0.82 -17.75
N LEU A 156 5.04 -1.91 -17.01
CA LEU A 156 5.63 -3.20 -17.39
C LEU A 156 4.93 -3.87 -18.58
N ASN A 157 3.62 -3.66 -18.75
CA ASN A 157 2.85 -4.26 -19.84
C ASN A 157 2.62 -3.31 -21.03
N GLY A 158 3.01 -2.04 -20.94
CA GLY A 158 2.70 -1.03 -21.96
C GLY A 158 1.19 -0.77 -22.10
N LEU A 159 0.44 -0.93 -21.00
CA LEU A 159 -1.00 -0.70 -20.95
C LEU A 159 -1.30 0.69 -20.39
N PRO A 160 -2.48 1.29 -20.65
CA PRO A 160 -2.84 2.57 -20.04
C PRO A 160 -3.16 2.40 -18.54
N PRO A 161 -2.92 3.44 -17.71
CA PRO A 161 -3.29 3.40 -16.30
C PRO A 161 -4.80 3.45 -16.13
N SER A 162 -5.30 2.83 -15.07
CA SER A 162 -6.74 2.78 -14.77
C SER A 162 -7.33 4.14 -14.36
N ILE A 163 -6.47 5.03 -13.84
CA ILE A 163 -6.84 6.37 -13.40
C ILE A 163 -5.72 7.35 -13.77
N SER A 164 -6.09 8.56 -14.19
CA SER A 164 -5.15 9.64 -14.44
C SER A 164 -4.61 10.22 -13.13
N LEU A 165 -3.41 10.80 -13.13
CA LEU A 165 -2.81 11.40 -11.93
C LEU A 165 -3.68 12.54 -11.37
N GLU A 166 -4.34 13.29 -12.26
CA GLU A 166 -5.18 14.44 -11.94
C GLU A 166 -6.50 14.05 -11.25
N GLU A 167 -6.95 12.81 -11.44
CA GLU A 167 -8.18 12.28 -10.82
C GLU A 167 -7.95 11.79 -9.38
N ILE A 168 -6.70 11.64 -8.96
CA ILE A 168 -6.35 11.12 -7.65
C ILE A 168 -6.55 12.20 -6.59
N LYS A 169 -7.50 11.95 -5.69
CA LYS A 169 -7.86 12.84 -4.57
C LYS A 169 -7.74 12.16 -3.21
N THR A 170 -7.30 10.90 -3.20
CA THR A 170 -7.13 10.12 -1.97
C THR A 170 -5.97 10.72 -1.16
N VAL A 171 -6.18 10.87 0.14
CA VAL A 171 -5.13 11.30 1.08
C VAL A 171 -4.01 10.26 1.15
N TRP A 172 -2.78 10.67 1.45
CA TRP A 172 -1.65 9.73 1.58
C TRP A 172 -1.93 8.60 2.57
N PRO A 173 -1.38 7.39 2.35
CA PRO A 173 -1.62 6.28 3.26
C PRO A 173 -0.90 6.54 4.59
N VAL A 174 -1.60 6.26 5.70
CA VAL A 174 -1.06 6.40 7.06
C VAL A 174 -1.17 5.05 7.78
N SER A 175 -0.46 4.92 8.91
CA SER A 175 -0.42 3.65 9.65
C SER A 175 -1.81 3.29 10.17
N LEU A 176 -2.18 2.01 10.12
CA LEU A 176 -3.41 1.54 10.74
C LEU A 176 -3.45 1.83 12.26
N SER A 177 -2.30 1.85 12.93
CA SER A 177 -2.22 2.24 14.35
C SER A 177 -2.77 3.64 14.61
N ASP A 178 -2.55 4.58 13.68
CA ASP A 178 -3.01 5.96 13.83
C ASP A 178 -4.55 6.04 13.79
N PHE A 179 -5.20 5.10 13.11
CA PHE A 179 -6.65 4.96 13.11
C PHE A 179 -7.19 4.19 14.34
N GLU A 180 -6.39 3.28 14.91
CA GLU A 180 -6.75 2.57 16.14
C GLU A 180 -6.71 3.50 17.36
N ASP A 181 -5.70 4.37 17.43
CA ASP A 181 -5.51 5.34 18.50
C ASP A 181 -6.38 6.61 18.34
N TRP A 182 -7.22 6.66 17.30
CA TRP A 182 -8.02 7.83 17.00
C TRP A 182 -9.14 8.04 18.03
N SER A 183 -8.88 8.92 18.99
CA SER A 183 -9.82 9.35 20.04
C SER A 183 -10.79 10.46 19.60
N GLY A 184 -10.85 10.79 18.30
CA GLY A 184 -11.70 11.84 17.75
C GLY A 184 -11.07 13.24 17.68
N SER A 185 -9.80 13.40 18.04
CA SER A 185 -8.99 14.58 17.66
C SER A 185 -8.58 14.49 16.19
N GLU A 186 -8.50 15.60 15.44
CA GLU A 186 -8.13 15.55 14.00
C GLU A 186 -6.91 14.64 13.77
N LEU A 187 -7.03 13.70 12.82
CA LEU A 187 -5.90 12.85 12.37
C LEU A 187 -4.71 13.78 12.10
N SER A 188 -3.61 13.61 12.85
CA SER A 188 -2.53 14.60 12.95
C SER A 188 -1.69 14.76 11.68
N ASN A 189 -2.08 14.11 10.58
CA ASN A 189 -1.51 14.28 9.27
C ASN A 189 -2.64 14.67 8.32
N ASP A 190 -2.65 15.97 8.05
CA ASP A 190 -3.52 16.75 7.19
C ASP A 190 -4.02 16.04 5.94
N ASN A 191 -5.15 16.52 5.41
CA ASN A 191 -5.86 16.08 4.19
C ASN A 191 -5.03 16.23 2.88
N HIS A 192 -3.72 16.06 2.95
CA HIS A 192 -2.81 16.13 1.84
C HIS A 192 -2.97 14.93 0.92
N SER A 193 -3.03 15.24 -0.36
CA SER A 193 -3.09 14.28 -1.46
C SER A 193 -1.97 14.61 -2.46
N ILE A 194 -2.04 14.03 -3.65
CA ILE A 194 -1.13 14.37 -4.75
C ILE A 194 -1.13 15.87 -5.06
N ALA A 195 -2.28 16.55 -4.96
CA ALA A 195 -2.34 17.99 -5.20
C ALA A 195 -1.39 18.78 -4.28
N SER A 196 -1.32 18.41 -3.00
CA SER A 196 -0.44 19.05 -2.02
C SER A 196 1.05 18.77 -2.24
N LEU A 197 1.40 17.75 -3.04
CA LEU A 197 2.79 17.43 -3.37
C LEU A 197 3.41 18.44 -4.34
N PHE A 198 2.56 19.11 -5.15
CA PHE A 198 2.97 20.10 -6.13
C PHE A 198 2.59 21.53 -5.70
N ASP A 199 1.70 21.68 -4.72
CA ASP A 199 1.34 22.97 -4.15
C ASP A 199 2.56 23.68 -3.48
N PRO A 200 2.94 24.90 -3.92
CA PRO A 200 4.04 25.67 -3.31
C PRO A 200 3.89 25.91 -1.80
N GLU A 201 2.67 25.97 -1.28
CA GLU A 201 2.41 26.18 0.15
C GLU A 201 2.61 24.91 0.98
N HIS A 202 2.39 23.73 0.40
CA HIS A 202 2.33 22.47 1.14
C HIS A 202 3.43 21.46 0.76
N PHE A 203 4.12 21.63 -0.37
CA PHE A 203 5.06 20.62 -0.88
C PHE A 203 6.18 20.29 0.12
N HIS A 204 6.64 21.27 0.90
CA HIS A 204 7.71 21.07 1.88
C HIS A 204 7.27 20.17 3.05
N ILE A 205 5.99 20.18 3.40
CA ILE A 205 5.38 19.30 4.40
C ILE A 205 5.26 17.89 3.79
N VAL A 206 4.69 17.80 2.58
CA VAL A 206 4.39 16.51 1.95
C VAL A 206 5.66 15.77 1.52
N THR A 207 6.73 16.48 1.15
CA THR A 207 8.01 15.86 0.78
C THR A 207 8.87 15.46 1.98
N ASP A 208 8.50 15.88 3.20
CA ASP A 208 9.17 15.39 4.40
C ASP A 208 8.66 13.99 4.79
N ILE A 209 9.55 13.01 4.69
CA ILE A 209 9.22 11.61 4.98
C ILE A 209 9.47 11.21 6.44
N SER A 210 9.84 12.16 7.30
CA SER A 210 10.25 11.88 8.68
C SER A 210 9.19 11.15 9.52
N LYS A 211 7.91 11.34 9.18
CA LYS A 211 6.75 10.70 9.83
C LYS A 211 6.00 9.74 8.91
N ASP A 212 6.50 9.48 7.70
CA ASP A 212 5.81 8.64 6.74
C ASP A 212 6.00 7.15 7.05
N THR A 213 4.94 6.37 6.81
CA THR A 213 5.06 4.91 6.73
C THR A 213 5.81 4.49 5.47
N ALA A 214 6.32 3.25 5.44
CA ALA A 214 6.93 2.69 4.24
C ALA A 214 5.97 2.71 3.03
N ASN A 215 4.68 2.51 3.26
CA ASN A 215 3.65 2.59 2.23
C ASN A 215 3.47 4.02 1.70
N SER A 216 3.52 5.03 2.57
CA SER A 216 3.48 6.46 2.17
C SER A 216 4.69 6.84 1.33
N ILE A 217 5.89 6.45 1.76
CA ILE A 217 7.14 6.69 1.02
C ILE A 217 7.06 6.04 -0.37
N ALA A 218 6.64 4.77 -0.44
CA ALA A 218 6.50 4.05 -1.70
C ALA A 218 5.45 4.69 -2.62
N ALA A 219 4.32 5.14 -2.08
CA ALA A 219 3.28 5.84 -2.82
C ALA A 219 3.82 7.15 -3.41
N LYS A 220 4.42 8.01 -2.58
CA LYS A 220 5.02 9.29 -3.03
C LYS A 220 6.09 9.07 -4.10
N ALA A 221 6.99 8.11 -3.90
CA ALA A 221 8.01 7.77 -4.89
C ALA A 221 7.39 7.31 -6.22
N THR A 222 6.36 6.46 -6.17
CA THR A 222 5.64 5.98 -7.36
C THR A 222 5.01 7.14 -8.13
N ILE A 223 4.33 8.06 -7.43
CA ILE A 223 3.74 9.25 -8.06
C ILE A 223 4.79 10.12 -8.73
N LEU A 224 5.93 10.39 -8.07
CA LEU A 224 7.00 11.19 -8.65
C LEU A 224 7.60 10.54 -9.90
N ILE A 225 7.80 9.23 -9.90
CA ILE A 225 8.27 8.47 -11.08
C ILE A 225 7.24 8.58 -12.22
N CYS A 226 5.95 8.44 -11.93
CA CYS A 226 4.90 8.57 -12.94
C CYS A 226 4.81 9.98 -13.52
N CYS A 227 4.94 11.03 -12.69
CA CYS A 227 4.98 12.41 -13.17
C CYS A 227 6.18 12.65 -14.09
N ALA A 228 7.37 12.21 -13.69
CA ALA A 228 8.58 12.35 -14.51
C ALA A 228 8.46 11.59 -15.84
N GLY A 229 7.94 10.35 -15.82
CA GLY A 229 7.72 9.55 -17.02
C GLY A 229 6.68 10.16 -17.97
N LYS A 230 5.62 10.76 -17.44
CA LYS A 230 4.61 11.48 -18.24
C LYS A 230 5.25 12.70 -18.94
N LEU A 231 6.02 13.50 -18.22
CA LEU A 231 6.72 14.66 -18.79
C LEU A 231 7.71 14.25 -19.88
N ASP A 232 8.47 13.17 -19.69
CA ASP A 232 9.39 12.67 -20.72
C ASP A 232 8.65 12.16 -21.97
N THR A 233 7.53 11.47 -21.79
CA THR A 233 6.68 11.01 -22.91
C THR A 233 6.10 12.18 -23.70
N GLU A 234 5.61 13.22 -23.00
CA GLU A 234 5.12 14.45 -23.63
C GLU A 234 6.22 15.15 -24.42
N ARG A 235 7.43 15.23 -23.85
CA ARG A 235 8.62 15.83 -24.50
C ARG A 235 9.02 15.10 -25.78
N ILE A 236 8.94 13.77 -25.79
CA ILE A 236 9.28 12.96 -26.97
C ILE A 236 8.19 13.04 -28.05
N SER A 237 6.93 13.15 -27.63
CA SER A 237 5.77 13.13 -28.54
C SER A 237 5.52 14.48 -29.23
N ASN A 238 5.95 15.59 -28.61
CA ASN A 238 5.73 16.94 -29.11
C ASN A 238 6.99 17.49 -29.80
N SER A 239 6.82 18.14 -30.96
CA SER A 239 7.94 18.73 -31.71
C SER A 239 8.52 19.98 -31.05
N GLU A 240 7.72 20.70 -30.26
CA GLU A 240 8.11 21.89 -29.52
C GLU A 240 7.67 21.78 -28.06
N VAL A 241 8.57 22.16 -27.15
CA VAL A 241 8.31 22.18 -25.71
C VAL A 241 7.78 23.55 -25.32
N THR A 242 6.61 23.60 -24.68
CA THR A 242 5.96 24.85 -24.28
C THR A 242 6.48 25.36 -22.93
N ASP A 243 6.28 26.65 -22.65
CA ASP A 243 6.58 27.23 -21.33
C ASP A 243 5.82 26.53 -20.20
N GLU A 244 4.58 26.10 -20.47
CA GLU A 244 3.77 25.32 -19.53
C GLU A 244 4.41 23.96 -19.21
N TRP A 245 5.01 23.30 -20.19
CA TRP A 245 5.74 22.06 -19.95
C TRP A 245 6.97 22.31 -19.06
N TRP A 246 7.73 23.37 -19.32
CA TRP A 246 8.91 23.72 -18.51
C TRP A 246 8.53 24.02 -17.06
N ALA A 247 7.44 24.76 -16.83
CA ALA A 247 6.94 25.03 -15.49
C ALA A 247 6.61 23.74 -14.72
N ARG A 248 5.90 22.80 -15.36
CA ARG A 248 5.58 21.48 -14.77
C ARG A 248 6.84 20.63 -14.55
N PHE A 249 7.82 20.69 -15.44
CA PHE A 249 9.09 20.01 -15.30
C PHE A 249 9.89 20.51 -14.10
N GLU A 250 10.06 21.83 -13.97
CA GLU A 250 10.77 22.44 -12.84
C GLU A 250 10.09 22.15 -11.50
N GLU A 251 8.75 22.16 -11.48
CA GLU A 251 7.97 21.80 -10.31
C GLU A 251 8.20 20.33 -9.91
N CYS A 252 8.13 19.41 -10.88
CA CYS A 252 8.38 17.99 -10.65
C CYS A 252 9.82 17.73 -10.16
N ASP A 253 10.82 18.33 -10.81
CA ASP A 253 12.23 18.19 -10.44
C ASP A 253 12.51 18.72 -9.02
N ARG A 254 12.01 19.92 -8.70
CA ARG A 254 12.12 20.50 -7.34
C ARG A 254 11.54 19.57 -6.28
N THR A 255 10.37 18.99 -6.53
CA THR A 255 9.72 18.05 -5.60
C THR A 255 10.53 16.77 -5.45
N ILE A 256 11.05 16.20 -6.55
CA ILE A 256 11.96 15.03 -6.52
C ILE A 256 13.20 15.32 -5.69
N GLN A 257 13.82 16.48 -5.89
CA GLN A 257 15.01 16.88 -5.13
C GLN A 257 14.71 17.03 -3.63
N SER A 258 13.58 17.63 -3.27
CA SER A 258 13.15 17.76 -1.86
C SER A 258 12.91 16.39 -1.21
N PHE A 259 12.16 15.51 -1.89
CA PHE A 259 11.89 14.15 -1.43
C PHE A 259 13.18 13.32 -1.27
N ALA A 260 14.10 13.40 -2.25
CA ALA A 260 15.40 12.74 -2.19
C ALA A 260 16.29 13.27 -1.05
N LYS A 261 16.19 14.57 -0.73
CA LYS A 261 16.88 15.16 0.42
C LYS A 261 16.33 14.63 1.74
N SER A 262 15.01 14.58 1.91
CA SER A 262 14.40 14.01 3.12
C SER A 262 14.75 12.51 3.28
N THR A 263 14.73 11.75 2.18
CA THR A 263 15.14 10.33 2.17
C THR A 263 16.58 10.12 2.64
N ARG A 264 17.52 10.93 2.16
CA ARG A 264 18.93 10.87 2.60
C ARG A 264 19.09 11.20 4.08
N LYS A 265 18.34 12.18 4.59
CA LYS A 265 18.33 12.57 6.01
C LYS A 265 17.79 11.45 6.90
N ALA A 266 16.70 10.80 6.50
CA ALA A 266 16.15 9.66 7.23
C ALA A 266 17.16 8.51 7.32
N LYS A 267 17.86 8.21 6.21
CA LYS A 267 18.91 7.18 6.17
C LYS A 267 20.13 7.52 7.04
N SER A 268 20.55 8.78 7.11
CA SER A 268 21.66 9.17 7.99
C SER A 268 21.30 9.04 9.47
N ASN A 269 20.04 9.34 9.82
CA ASN A 269 19.57 9.26 11.20
C ASN A 269 19.48 7.81 11.68
N SER A 270 18.96 6.89 10.85
CA SER A 270 18.88 5.47 11.22
C SER A 270 20.26 4.82 11.38
N VAL A 271 21.25 5.23 10.57
CA VAL A 271 22.64 4.79 10.74
C VAL A 271 23.23 5.37 12.02
N GLY A 272 22.97 6.64 12.35
CA GLY A 272 23.44 7.27 13.59
C GLY A 272 22.87 6.62 14.85
N GLU A 273 21.58 6.28 14.87
CA GLU A 273 20.93 5.60 16.00
C GLU A 273 21.51 4.21 16.26
N LEU A 274 21.89 3.46 15.22
CA LEU A 274 22.59 2.19 15.36
C LEU A 274 23.99 2.34 16.01
N TYR A 275 24.69 3.44 15.71
CA TYR A 275 25.98 3.74 16.34
C TYR A 275 25.84 4.21 17.80
N PHE A 276 24.78 4.95 18.15
CA PHE A 276 24.52 5.37 19.53
C PHE A 276 24.00 4.22 20.40
N ALA A 277 23.16 3.32 19.87
CA ALA A 277 22.71 2.13 20.59
C ALA A 277 23.87 1.16 20.88
N GLY A 278 24.87 1.08 19.99
CA GLY A 278 26.08 0.27 20.20
C GLY A 278 27.12 0.90 21.16
N ALA A 279 26.97 2.17 21.53
CA ALA A 279 27.93 2.88 22.38
C ALA A 279 27.52 2.96 23.87
N VAL A 280 26.31 2.52 24.22
CA VAL A 280 25.78 2.57 25.60
C VAL A 280 26.00 1.25 26.37
N GLU A 281 26.41 0.16 25.71
CA GLU A 281 26.80 -1.10 26.36
C GLU A 281 28.33 -1.23 26.48
N HIS A 282 28.92 -0.55 27.47
CA HIS A 282 30.01 -1.03 28.36
C HIS A 282 30.91 0.09 28.89
N PRO A 283 30.89 0.31 30.22
CA PRO A 283 32.12 0.59 30.95
C PRO A 283 32.23 -0.41 32.11
N GLY A 284 32.80 -1.60 31.85
CA GLY A 284 32.97 -2.55 32.93
C GLY A 284 33.45 -3.94 32.52
N SER A 285 34.67 -4.05 32.01
CA SER A 285 35.51 -5.23 32.26
C SER A 285 36.92 -5.00 31.71
N LYS A 286 37.82 -4.54 32.59
CA LYS A 286 39.24 -4.82 32.46
C LYS A 286 39.74 -5.44 33.76
N ALA A 287 40.57 -6.46 33.57
CA ALA A 287 41.49 -7.09 34.51
C ALA A 287 40.94 -8.19 35.44
N GLN A 288 41.04 -9.44 34.97
CA GLN A 288 41.67 -10.50 35.78
C GLN A 288 42.65 -11.27 34.89
N LEU A 289 43.94 -11.07 35.18
CA LEU A 289 45.08 -11.76 34.59
C LEU A 289 45.40 -12.97 35.48
N LEU A 290 45.44 -14.11 34.80
CA LEU A 290 46.01 -15.42 35.12
C LEU A 290 46.95 -15.52 36.34
N ASP A 291 46.61 -16.44 37.24
CA ASP A 291 47.54 -17.19 38.08
C ASP A 291 47.47 -18.69 37.70
N SER A 292 48.57 -19.19 37.12
CA SER A 292 49.31 -20.44 37.42
C SER A 292 48.60 -21.82 37.43
N PRO A 293 49.31 -22.96 37.22
CA PRO A 293 50.77 -23.18 37.33
C PRO A 293 51.53 -23.57 36.06
#